data_AF-E1X5M9-F1
#
_entry.id   AF-E1X5M9-F1
#
_cell.length_a   1.000
_cell.length_b   1.000
_cell.length_c   1.000
_cell.angle_alpha   90.00
_cell.angle_beta   90.00
_cell.angle_gamma   90.00
#
_symmetry.space_group_name_H-M   'P 1'
#
loop_
_entity.id
_entity.type
_entity.pdbx_description
1 polymer ?
#
loop_
_entity_poly.entity_id
_entity_poly.type
_entity_poly.pdbx_seq_one_letter_code
_entity_poly.pdbx_strand_id
1 'polypeptide(L)'
;MMTSIKAALFLVILLLSYPSMGQYSFYAIKKSDIRMSNESFRRYAKPQIRSIINEYFHVLKKVSPESAPIISLRRNLRQLYLESAELTKECDPRDTTPKENCVTQINDFSRKLKLYESELYSQIEDFKILPKRINDSLIYKNLMDELVLSNSKVNSHFDEFKMLRATDFQRYSSSPSQIEGLLYNSLELLDLKINILIPFKYRVEFDNVWSAYIKVLEQRVLTPSDKEYLLAHLERLNIDWNSFHKNMTKGNYDIPLPKVKVTNIMHNRWNSILKLILRR
;
A
#
# COMPACT_ATOMS: atom_id res chain seq x y z
N MET A 1 12.30 -34.23 55.94
CA MET A 1 12.18 -32.76 55.85
C MET A 1 13.29 -32.10 54.99
N MET A 2 14.52 -32.63 54.92
CA MET A 2 15.61 -32.09 54.07
C MET A 2 15.45 -32.35 52.56
N THR A 3 14.59 -33.27 52.12
CA THR A 3 14.39 -33.61 50.70
C THR A 3 13.50 -32.60 49.97
N SER A 4 12.49 -32.03 50.64
CA SER A 4 11.61 -31.01 50.04
C SER A 4 12.31 -29.67 49.78
N ILE A 5 13.33 -29.33 50.59
CA ILE A 5 14.09 -28.07 50.43
C ILE A 5 14.96 -28.11 49.17
N LYS A 6 15.54 -29.27 48.83
CA LYS A 6 16.36 -29.43 47.62
C LYS A 6 15.51 -29.37 46.34
N ALA A 7 14.30 -29.91 46.38
CA ALA A 7 13.36 -29.84 45.25
C ALA A 7 12.87 -28.40 45.01
N ALA A 8 12.59 -27.63 46.07
CA ALA A 8 12.21 -26.23 45.96
C ALA A 8 13.35 -25.36 45.39
N LEU A 9 14.59 -25.59 45.82
CA LEU A 9 15.76 -24.85 45.33
C LEU A 9 16.01 -25.11 43.83
N PHE A 10 15.83 -26.36 43.38
CA PHE A 10 16.00 -26.73 41.98
C PHE A 10 14.91 -26.12 41.07
N LEU A 11 13.68 -26.00 41.58
CA LEU A 11 12.58 -25.34 40.86
C LEU A 11 12.81 -23.82 40.72
N VAL A 12 13.38 -23.18 41.74
CA VAL A 12 13.72 -21.75 41.72
C VAL A 12 14.86 -21.47 40.72
N ILE A 13 15.86 -22.35 40.62
CA ILE A 13 16.94 -22.21 39.65
C ILE A 13 16.42 -22.36 38.21
N LEU A 14 15.47 -23.28 37.98
CA LEU A 14 14.83 -23.47 36.66
C LEU A 14 13.92 -22.30 36.26
N LEU A 15 13.27 -21.63 37.22
CA LEU A 15 12.45 -20.44 36.98
C LEU A 15 13.30 -19.16 36.79
N LEU A 16 14.55 -19.14 37.27
CA LEU A 16 15.49 -18.03 37.06
C LEU A 16 16.31 -18.18 35.77
N SER A 17 16.36 -19.37 35.18
CA SER A 17 16.97 -19.63 33.87
C SER A 17 15.97 -19.44 32.73
N TYR A 18 15.23 -18.34 32.70
CA TYR A 18 14.69 -17.87 31.43
C TYR A 18 15.88 -17.34 30.61
N PRO A 19 16.22 -17.95 29.47
CA PRO A 19 17.11 -17.27 28.54
C PRO A 19 16.42 -15.96 28.21
N SER A 20 17.11 -14.85 28.46
CA SER A 20 16.76 -13.55 27.93
C SER A 20 16.27 -13.76 26.50
N MET A 21 15.00 -13.44 26.24
CA MET A 21 14.44 -13.40 24.88
C MET A 21 15.53 -12.86 23.97
N GLY A 22 15.91 -13.65 22.97
CA GLY A 22 17.05 -13.37 22.10
C GLY A 22 17.05 -11.90 21.73
N GLN A 23 17.95 -11.14 22.36
CA GLN A 23 18.22 -9.77 22.00
C GLN A 23 18.83 -9.85 20.60
N TYR A 24 17.97 -9.76 19.58
CA TYR A 24 18.37 -9.12 18.36
C TYR A 24 19.09 -7.83 18.79
N SER A 25 20.30 -7.63 18.31
CA SER A 25 21.06 -6.40 18.52
C SER A 25 20.28 -5.24 17.90
N PHE A 26 19.25 -4.77 18.60
CA PHE A 26 18.56 -3.52 18.33
C PHE A 26 19.59 -2.44 18.57
N TYR A 27 20.17 -1.91 17.50
CA TYR A 27 20.78 -0.60 17.55
C TYR A 27 19.65 0.37 17.91
N ALA A 28 19.46 0.62 19.21
CA ALA A 28 18.51 1.62 19.68
C ALA A 28 18.95 2.97 19.10
N ILE A 29 18.25 3.41 18.06
CA ILE A 29 18.54 4.67 17.41
C ILE A 29 18.21 5.77 18.43
N LYS A 30 19.24 6.46 18.93
CA LYS A 30 19.03 7.57 19.84
C LYS A 30 18.24 8.65 19.11
N LYS A 31 17.14 9.13 19.69
CA LYS A 31 16.32 10.20 19.10
C LYS A 31 17.14 11.46 18.78
N SER A 32 18.21 11.72 19.53
CA SER A 32 19.16 12.82 19.28
C SER A 32 19.85 12.76 17.91
N ASP A 33 20.06 11.54 17.40
CA ASP A 33 20.82 11.23 16.20
C ASP A 33 19.90 11.19 14.95
N ILE A 34 18.58 11.32 15.14
CA ILE A 34 17.58 11.34 14.07
C ILE A 34 17.34 12.79 13.65
N ARG A 35 17.94 13.22 12.52
CA ARG A 35 17.75 14.57 11.99
C ARG A 35 17.64 14.53 10.47
N MET A 36 16.61 15.17 9.94
CA MET A 36 16.48 15.38 8.51
C MET A 36 15.80 16.71 8.25
N SER A 37 16.43 17.55 7.43
CA SER A 37 15.81 18.80 6.99
C SER A 37 14.64 18.52 6.05
N ASN A 38 13.66 19.43 6.00
CA ASN A 38 12.55 19.35 5.04
C ASN A 38 13.05 19.31 3.60
N GLU A 39 14.15 20.00 3.31
CA GLU A 39 14.73 20.01 1.98
C GLU A 39 15.37 18.67 1.62
N SER A 40 16.10 18.07 2.55
CA SER A 40 16.66 16.73 2.38
C SER A 40 15.57 15.68 2.18
N PHE A 41 14.48 15.79 2.96
CA PHE A 41 13.33 14.91 2.82
C PHE A 41 12.68 15.05 1.43
N ARG A 42 12.39 16.28 1.01
CA ARG A 42 11.73 16.58 -0.27
C ARG A 42 12.57 16.17 -1.48
N ARG A 43 13.85 16.54 -1.51
CA ARG A 43 14.74 16.34 -2.68
C ARG A 43 15.38 14.97 -2.75
N TYR A 44 15.56 14.28 -1.63
CA TYR A 44 16.30 13.01 -1.62
C TYR A 44 15.46 11.85 -1.08
N ALA A 45 14.85 11.97 0.11
CA ALA A 45 14.11 10.85 0.68
C ALA A 45 12.86 10.49 -0.11
N LYS A 46 11.99 11.46 -0.43
CA LYS A 46 10.74 11.21 -1.18
C LYS A 46 10.99 10.55 -2.55
N PRO A 47 11.94 11.01 -3.39
CA PRO A 47 12.25 10.32 -4.64
C PRO A 47 12.69 8.87 -4.44
N GLN A 48 13.54 8.60 -3.44
CA GLN A 48 13.99 7.23 -3.15
C GLN A 48 12.84 6.34 -2.67
N ILE A 49 11.93 6.87 -1.83
CA ILE A 49 10.74 6.14 -1.38
C ILE A 49 9.82 5.81 -2.56
N ARG A 50 9.60 6.76 -3.49
CA ARG A 50 8.86 6.49 -4.74
C ARG A 50 9.51 5.39 -5.56
N SER A 51 10.84 5.43 -5.71
CA SER A 51 11.57 4.37 -6.41
C SER A 51 11.41 3.01 -5.73
N ILE A 52 11.48 2.94 -4.40
CA ILE A 52 11.26 1.70 -3.64
C ILE A 52 9.86 1.12 -3.93
N ILE A 53 8.81 1.94 -3.89
CA ILE A 53 7.44 1.48 -4.15
C ILE A 53 7.29 0.98 -5.60
N ASN A 54 7.86 1.69 -6.58
CA ASN A 54 7.84 1.27 -7.97
C ASN A 54 8.62 -0.03 -8.20
N GLU A 55 9.78 -0.17 -7.55
CA GLU A 55 10.61 -1.38 -7.59
C GLU A 55 9.89 -2.57 -6.93
N TYR A 56 9.12 -2.35 -5.85
CA TYR A 56 8.26 -3.38 -5.24
C TYR A 56 7.25 -3.94 -6.26
N PHE A 57 6.50 -3.06 -6.94
CA PHE A 57 5.54 -3.52 -7.95
C PHE A 57 6.22 -4.18 -9.16
N HIS A 58 7.45 -3.80 -9.48
CA HIS A 58 8.26 -4.50 -10.48
C HIS A 58 8.65 -5.91 -10.03
N VAL A 59 9.07 -6.08 -8.77
CA VAL A 59 9.33 -7.40 -8.18
C VAL A 59 8.05 -8.24 -8.21
N LEU A 60 6.93 -7.66 -7.81
CA LEU A 60 5.63 -8.33 -7.78
C LEU A 60 5.26 -8.88 -9.17
N LYS A 61 5.36 -8.06 -10.23
CA LYS A 61 5.14 -8.50 -11.63
C LYS A 61 6.09 -9.60 -12.08
N LYS A 62 7.34 -9.61 -11.60
CA LYS A 62 8.28 -10.69 -11.93
C LYS A 62 7.98 -11.98 -11.18
N VAL A 63 7.48 -11.89 -9.95
CA VAL A 63 7.15 -13.04 -9.10
C VAL A 63 5.85 -13.69 -9.56
N SER A 64 4.84 -12.88 -9.84
CA SER A 64 3.57 -13.29 -10.43
C SER A 64 3.21 -12.32 -11.55
N PRO A 65 3.54 -12.68 -12.82
CA PRO A 65 3.09 -11.91 -13.98
C PRO A 65 1.58 -11.76 -14.04
N GLU A 66 0.85 -12.75 -13.51
CA GLU A 66 -0.61 -12.76 -13.42
C GLU A 66 -1.15 -11.65 -12.50
N SER A 67 -0.33 -11.08 -11.61
CA SER A 67 -0.70 -9.94 -10.77
C SER A 67 -0.67 -8.59 -11.52
N ALA A 68 -0.17 -8.55 -12.76
CA ALA A 68 -0.05 -7.31 -13.52
C ALA A 68 -1.38 -6.54 -13.70
N PRO A 69 -2.53 -7.19 -14.01
CA PRO A 69 -3.85 -6.56 -14.01
C PRO A 69 -4.21 -5.87 -12.70
N ILE A 70 -4.07 -6.56 -11.56
CA ILE A 70 -4.40 -6.02 -10.23
C ILE A 70 -3.57 -4.76 -9.95
N ILE A 71 -2.28 -4.79 -10.28
CA ILE A 71 -1.38 -3.64 -10.10
C ILE A 71 -1.80 -2.46 -10.98
N SER A 72 -2.24 -2.72 -12.22
CA SER A 72 -2.69 -1.67 -13.14
C SER A 72 -4.01 -1.04 -12.67
N LEU A 73 -5.00 -1.87 -12.32
CA LEU A 73 -6.27 -1.43 -11.75
C LEU A 73 -6.06 -0.59 -10.49
N ARG A 74 -5.20 -1.06 -9.56
CA ARG A 74 -4.86 -0.32 -8.33
C ARG A 74 -4.27 1.05 -8.65
N ARG A 75 -3.33 1.13 -9.59
CA ARG A 75 -2.70 2.39 -9.99
C ARG A 75 -3.72 3.38 -10.53
N ASN A 76 -4.60 2.93 -11.42
CA ASN A 76 -5.63 3.78 -12.01
C ASN A 76 -6.67 4.22 -10.97
N LEU A 77 -7.11 3.31 -10.11
CA LEU A 77 -8.06 3.60 -9.06
C LEU A 77 -7.49 4.55 -8.01
N ARG A 78 -6.19 4.40 -7.67
CA ARG A 78 -5.49 5.36 -6.81
C ARG A 78 -5.43 6.75 -7.45
N GLN A 79 -5.22 6.83 -8.76
CA GLN A 79 -5.24 8.09 -9.48
C GLN A 79 -6.63 8.74 -9.43
N LEU A 80 -7.69 7.96 -9.68
CA LEU A 80 -9.07 8.42 -9.53
C LEU A 80 -9.37 8.89 -8.12
N TYR A 81 -8.93 8.16 -7.09
CA TYR A 81 -9.10 8.57 -5.70
C TYR A 81 -8.46 9.95 -5.43
N LEU A 82 -7.21 10.15 -5.85
CA LEU A 82 -6.53 11.45 -5.68
C LEU A 82 -7.24 12.58 -6.41
N GLU A 83 -7.76 12.32 -7.60
CA GLU A 83 -8.53 13.32 -8.37
C GLU A 83 -9.91 13.58 -7.77
N SER A 84 -10.55 12.57 -7.18
CA SER A 84 -11.80 12.78 -6.46
C SER A 84 -11.60 13.65 -5.22
N ALA A 85 -10.47 13.51 -4.52
CA ALA A 85 -10.12 14.40 -3.41
C ALA A 85 -9.85 15.84 -3.88
N GLU A 86 -9.36 16.04 -5.11
CA GLU A 86 -9.23 17.36 -5.75
C GLU A 86 -10.63 17.93 -6.08
N LEU A 87 -11.52 17.11 -6.66
CA LEU A 87 -12.91 17.47 -6.93
C LEU A 87 -13.63 17.90 -5.64
N THR A 88 -13.45 17.18 -4.53
CA THR A 88 -14.04 17.54 -3.23
C THR A 88 -13.62 18.95 -2.78
N LYS A 89 -12.43 19.43 -3.14
CA LYS A 89 -11.95 20.77 -2.78
C LYS A 89 -12.47 21.86 -3.70
N GLU A 90 -12.50 21.59 -5.01
CA GLU A 90 -12.79 22.61 -6.03
C GLU A 90 -14.28 22.69 -6.42
N CYS A 91 -15.05 21.63 -6.12
CA CYS A 91 -16.41 21.44 -6.61
C CYS A 91 -17.45 21.31 -5.49
N ASP A 92 -17.50 22.26 -4.54
CA ASP A 92 -18.48 22.23 -3.44
C ASP A 92 -19.93 22.29 -3.98
N PRO A 93 -20.82 21.36 -3.59
CA PRO A 93 -22.25 21.40 -3.95
C PRO A 93 -22.98 22.66 -3.48
N ARG A 94 -22.41 23.44 -2.55
CA ARG A 94 -22.95 24.71 -2.06
C ARG A 94 -22.53 25.91 -2.90
N ASP A 95 -21.54 25.75 -3.79
CA ASP A 95 -21.12 26.83 -4.68
C ASP A 95 -22.23 27.10 -5.71
N THR A 96 -22.80 28.31 -5.65
CA THR A 96 -23.84 28.79 -6.56
C THR A 96 -23.29 29.26 -7.91
N THR A 97 -22.00 29.60 -7.97
CA THR A 97 -21.33 30.00 -9.21
C THR A 97 -20.44 28.88 -9.75
N PRO A 98 -20.60 28.46 -11.02
CA PRO A 98 -19.73 27.47 -11.63
C PRO A 98 -18.29 27.98 -11.71
N LYS A 99 -17.38 27.41 -10.92
CA LYS A 99 -15.94 27.61 -11.11
C LYS A 99 -15.50 26.89 -12.38
N GLU A 100 -14.86 27.61 -13.32
CA GLU A 100 -14.37 27.05 -14.59
C GLU A 100 -13.44 25.84 -14.37
N ASN A 101 -12.57 25.92 -13.35
CA ASN A 101 -11.69 24.83 -12.94
C ASN A 101 -12.44 23.53 -12.62
N CYS A 102 -13.62 23.62 -12.00
CA CYS A 102 -14.38 22.44 -11.64
C CYS A 102 -14.96 21.73 -12.87
N VAL A 103 -15.43 22.47 -13.89
CA VAL A 103 -15.94 21.87 -15.13
C VAL A 103 -14.84 21.06 -15.83
N THR A 104 -13.63 21.62 -15.91
CA THR A 104 -12.47 20.92 -16.48
C THR A 104 -12.11 19.67 -15.68
N GLN A 105 -12.11 19.74 -14.34
CA GLN A 105 -11.84 18.56 -13.49
C GLN A 105 -12.90 17.48 -13.62
N ILE A 106 -14.18 17.84 -13.69
CA ILE A 106 -15.28 16.88 -13.92
C ILE A 106 -15.08 16.15 -15.25
N ASN A 107 -14.73 16.86 -16.31
CA ASN A 107 -14.51 16.25 -17.62
C ASN A 107 -13.28 15.32 -17.63
N ASP A 108 -12.19 15.73 -16.99
CA ASP A 108 -10.98 14.90 -16.88
C ASP A 108 -11.22 13.64 -16.06
N PHE A 109 -11.88 13.78 -14.90
CA PHE A 109 -12.26 12.67 -14.04
C PHE A 109 -13.21 11.71 -14.77
N SER A 110 -14.23 12.23 -15.47
CA SER A 110 -15.15 11.42 -16.28
C SER A 110 -14.43 10.57 -17.33
N ARG A 111 -13.45 11.16 -18.03
CA ARG A 111 -12.64 10.45 -19.02
C ARG A 111 -11.84 9.32 -18.37
N LYS A 112 -11.18 9.58 -17.25
CA LYS A 112 -10.37 8.59 -16.55
C LYS A 112 -11.20 7.48 -15.92
N LEU A 113 -12.40 7.80 -15.42
CA LEU A 113 -13.33 6.84 -14.88
C LEU A 113 -13.79 5.85 -15.97
N LYS A 114 -14.12 6.35 -17.17
CA LYS A 114 -14.43 5.51 -18.33
C LYS A 114 -13.27 4.61 -18.76
N LEU A 115 -12.04 5.13 -18.73
CA LEU A 115 -10.84 4.34 -19.04
C LEU A 115 -10.63 3.21 -18.01
N TYR A 116 -10.81 3.52 -16.72
CA TYR A 116 -10.73 2.53 -15.66
C TYR A 116 -11.82 1.45 -15.81
N GLU A 117 -13.05 1.86 -16.09
CA GLU A 117 -14.18 0.97 -16.35
C GLU A 117 -13.88 0.02 -17.52
N SER A 118 -13.42 0.55 -18.65
CA SER A 118 -13.04 -0.25 -19.82
C SER A 118 -11.93 -1.25 -19.51
N GLU A 119 -10.91 -0.85 -18.72
CA GLU A 119 -9.86 -1.77 -18.29
C GLU A 119 -10.40 -2.86 -17.36
N LEU A 120 -11.30 -2.51 -16.44
CA LEU A 120 -11.91 -3.47 -15.51
C LEU A 120 -12.73 -4.54 -16.24
N TYR A 121 -13.56 -4.13 -17.21
CA TYR A 121 -14.35 -5.07 -18.01
C TYR A 121 -13.48 -5.97 -18.88
N SER A 122 -12.40 -5.45 -19.48
CA SER A 122 -11.49 -6.30 -20.25
C SER A 122 -10.81 -7.37 -19.39
N GLN A 123 -10.47 -7.06 -18.13
CA GLN A 123 -9.91 -8.06 -17.21
C GLN A 123 -10.89 -9.20 -16.86
N ILE A 124 -12.20 -8.92 -16.89
CA ILE A 124 -13.24 -9.93 -16.63
C ILE A 124 -13.46 -10.80 -17.86
N GLU A 125 -13.50 -10.19 -19.05
CA GLU A 125 -13.65 -10.92 -20.31
C GLU A 125 -12.47 -11.84 -20.58
N ASP A 126 -11.25 -11.38 -20.29
CA ASP A 126 -10.01 -12.16 -20.45
C ASP A 126 -9.76 -13.17 -19.31
N PHE A 127 -10.65 -13.25 -18.31
CA PHE A 127 -10.45 -14.12 -17.15
C PHE A 127 -10.39 -15.60 -17.54
N LYS A 128 -9.32 -16.27 -17.11
CA LYS A 128 -9.13 -17.71 -17.27
C LYS A 128 -8.79 -18.34 -15.94
N ILE A 129 -9.45 -19.45 -15.61
CA ILE A 129 -9.11 -20.24 -14.43
C ILE A 129 -7.74 -20.87 -14.63
N LEU A 130 -6.84 -20.66 -13.68
CA LEU A 130 -5.54 -21.32 -13.67
C LEU A 130 -5.67 -22.68 -12.98
N PRO A 131 -5.52 -23.82 -13.68
CA PRO A 131 -5.79 -25.15 -13.10
C PRO A 131 -4.94 -25.46 -11.86
N LYS A 132 -3.72 -24.90 -11.79
CA LYS A 132 -2.81 -25.07 -10.65
C LYS A 132 -3.13 -24.17 -9.45
N ARG A 133 -4.07 -23.23 -9.59
CA ARG A 133 -4.43 -22.21 -8.60
C ARG A 133 -5.93 -21.86 -8.68
N ILE A 134 -6.78 -22.89 -8.64
CA ILE A 134 -8.24 -22.71 -8.78
C ILE A 134 -8.77 -21.75 -7.70
N ASN A 135 -8.40 -21.96 -6.44
CA ASN A 135 -8.86 -21.11 -5.34
C ASN A 135 -8.45 -19.65 -5.52
N ASP A 136 -7.18 -19.37 -5.84
CA ASP A 136 -6.72 -18.00 -6.08
C ASP A 136 -7.43 -17.36 -7.29
N SER A 137 -7.70 -18.15 -8.34
CA SER A 137 -8.44 -17.69 -9.52
C SER A 137 -9.88 -17.31 -9.18
N LEU A 138 -10.55 -18.10 -8.33
CA LEU A 138 -11.91 -17.81 -7.85
C LEU A 138 -11.94 -16.56 -6.98
N ILE A 139 -10.98 -16.41 -6.05
CA ILE A 139 -10.93 -15.21 -5.20
C ILE A 139 -10.61 -13.97 -6.06
N TYR A 140 -9.77 -14.10 -7.09
CA TYR A 140 -9.52 -13.02 -8.06
C TYR A 140 -10.77 -12.66 -8.85
N LYS A 141 -11.54 -13.64 -9.34
CA LYS A 141 -12.83 -13.39 -10.01
C LYS A 141 -13.81 -12.64 -9.11
N ASN A 142 -13.95 -13.07 -7.86
CA ASN A 142 -14.80 -12.40 -6.88
C ASN A 142 -14.35 -10.96 -6.63
N LEU A 143 -13.04 -10.71 -6.53
CA LEU A 143 -12.49 -9.35 -6.43
C LEU A 143 -12.89 -8.50 -7.65
N MET A 144 -12.80 -9.04 -8.87
CA MET A 144 -13.20 -8.30 -10.08
C MET A 144 -14.70 -7.98 -10.07
N ASP A 145 -15.54 -8.92 -9.64
CA ASP A 145 -16.99 -8.71 -9.54
C ASP A 145 -17.35 -7.64 -8.50
N GLU A 146 -16.71 -7.69 -7.32
CA GLU A 146 -16.85 -6.66 -6.29
C GLU A 146 -16.42 -5.28 -6.80
N LEU A 147 -15.33 -5.21 -7.58
CA LEU A 147 -14.88 -3.96 -8.19
C LEU A 147 -15.84 -3.45 -9.26
N VAL A 148 -16.48 -4.31 -10.05
CA VAL A 148 -17.50 -3.88 -11.03
C VAL A 148 -18.70 -3.30 -10.33
N LEU A 149 -19.19 -3.96 -9.28
CA LEU A 149 -20.31 -3.45 -8.48
C LEU A 149 -19.95 -2.11 -7.84
N SER A 150 -18.74 -1.97 -7.32
CA SER A 150 -18.26 -0.72 -6.75
C SER A 150 -18.12 0.38 -7.80
N ASN A 151 -17.58 0.06 -8.98
CA ASN A 151 -17.44 1.00 -10.10
C ASN A 151 -18.81 1.47 -10.61
N SER A 152 -19.79 0.58 -10.69
CA SER A 152 -21.16 0.94 -11.07
C SER A 152 -21.78 1.96 -10.09
N LYS A 153 -21.53 1.80 -8.78
CA LYS A 153 -21.93 2.80 -7.78
C LYS A 153 -21.22 4.13 -8.00
N VAL A 154 -19.90 4.11 -8.19
CA VAL A 154 -19.12 5.32 -8.48
C VAL A 154 -19.67 6.06 -9.70
N ASN A 155 -19.90 5.35 -10.81
CA ASN A 155 -20.49 5.90 -12.04
C ASN A 155 -21.87 6.51 -11.76
N SER A 156 -22.77 5.78 -11.08
CA SER A 156 -24.10 6.28 -10.75
C SER A 156 -24.06 7.58 -9.94
N HIS A 157 -23.25 7.62 -8.87
CA HIS A 157 -23.11 8.82 -8.03
C HIS A 157 -22.46 9.98 -8.80
N PHE A 158 -21.50 9.69 -9.67
CA PHE A 158 -20.83 10.71 -10.47
C PHE A 158 -21.71 11.27 -11.59
N ASP A 159 -22.51 10.43 -12.24
CA ASP A 159 -23.47 10.86 -13.26
C ASP A 159 -24.58 11.71 -12.63
N GLU A 160 -25.11 11.31 -11.47
CA GLU A 160 -26.06 12.11 -10.70
C GLU A 160 -25.48 13.48 -10.34
N PHE A 161 -24.27 13.50 -9.78
CA PHE A 161 -23.54 14.74 -9.47
C PHE A 161 -23.42 15.64 -10.69
N LYS A 162 -23.02 15.09 -11.84
CA LYS A 162 -22.84 15.82 -13.09
C LYS A 162 -24.16 16.36 -13.65
N MET A 163 -25.24 15.58 -13.59
CA MET A 163 -26.56 15.95 -14.12
C MET A 163 -27.24 17.05 -13.30
N LEU A 164 -27.13 16.97 -11.97
CA LEU A 164 -27.82 17.89 -11.08
C LEU A 164 -27.02 19.17 -10.80
N ARG A 165 -25.74 19.19 -11.14
CA ARG A 165 -24.89 20.39 -11.02
C ARG A 165 -25.43 21.53 -11.87
N ALA A 166 -25.38 22.75 -11.34
CA ALA A 166 -25.91 23.97 -11.95
C ALA A 166 -27.42 23.92 -12.23
N THR A 167 -28.15 23.05 -11.52
CA THR A 167 -29.61 23.02 -11.49
C THR A 167 -30.11 23.38 -10.09
N ASP A 168 -31.41 23.68 -9.97
CA ASP A 168 -32.07 23.91 -8.67
C ASP A 168 -32.00 22.70 -7.72
N PHE A 169 -31.66 21.52 -8.24
CA PHE A 169 -31.55 20.27 -7.51
C PHE A 169 -30.13 19.93 -7.05
N GLN A 170 -29.13 20.78 -7.31
CA GLN A 170 -27.72 20.53 -6.95
C GLN A 170 -27.54 20.16 -5.46
N ARG A 171 -28.32 20.76 -4.57
CA ARG A 171 -28.27 20.48 -3.11
C ARG A 171 -28.65 19.05 -2.73
N TYR A 172 -29.34 18.34 -3.61
CA TYR A 172 -29.76 16.95 -3.42
C TYR A 172 -28.83 15.96 -4.12
N SER A 173 -27.85 16.45 -4.88
CA SER A 173 -26.98 15.57 -5.63
C SER A 173 -25.97 14.87 -4.73
N SER A 174 -25.57 13.68 -5.19
CA SER A 174 -24.39 13.01 -4.69
C SER A 174 -23.18 13.96 -4.63
N SER A 175 -22.57 14.07 -3.45
CA SER A 175 -21.41 14.92 -3.23
C SER A 175 -20.12 14.26 -3.73
N PRO A 176 -19.12 15.05 -4.18
CA PRO A 176 -17.79 14.54 -4.49
C PRO A 176 -17.15 13.71 -3.36
N SER A 177 -17.44 14.04 -2.09
CA SER A 177 -16.97 13.28 -0.94
C SER A 177 -17.54 11.87 -0.86
N GLN A 178 -18.79 11.65 -1.28
CA GLN A 178 -19.36 10.30 -1.36
C GLN A 178 -18.66 9.47 -2.45
N ILE A 179 -18.37 10.08 -3.60
CA ILE A 179 -17.62 9.45 -4.69
C ILE A 179 -16.19 9.09 -4.23
N GLU A 180 -15.52 10.01 -3.56
CA GLU A 180 -14.21 9.80 -2.94
C GLU A 180 -14.23 8.63 -1.96
N GLY A 181 -15.25 8.54 -1.09
CA GLY A 181 -15.43 7.44 -0.15
C GLY A 181 -15.61 6.07 -0.85
N LEU A 182 -16.37 6.01 -1.94
CA LEU A 182 -16.54 4.79 -2.74
C LEU A 182 -15.24 4.35 -3.42
N LEU A 183 -14.48 5.31 -3.97
CA LEU A 183 -13.17 5.05 -4.57
C LEU A 183 -12.16 4.57 -3.53
N TYR A 184 -12.15 5.18 -2.35
CA TYR A 184 -11.31 4.76 -1.23
C TYR A 184 -11.61 3.31 -0.81
N ASN A 185 -12.89 2.96 -0.63
CA ASN A 185 -13.28 1.60 -0.29
C ASN A 185 -12.87 0.58 -1.36
N SER A 186 -13.02 0.96 -2.63
CA SER A 186 -12.57 0.13 -3.77
C SER A 186 -11.06 -0.07 -3.78
N LEU A 187 -10.30 0.97 -3.44
CA LEU A 187 -8.85 0.92 -3.34
C LEU A 187 -8.39 0.04 -2.17
N GLU A 188 -9.05 0.14 -1.01
CA GLU A 188 -8.78 -0.72 0.13
C GLU A 188 -9.07 -2.19 -0.19
N LEU A 189 -10.15 -2.48 -0.92
CA LEU A 189 -10.44 -3.84 -1.39
C LEU A 189 -9.31 -4.41 -2.27
N LEU A 190 -8.80 -3.61 -3.21
CA LEU A 190 -7.64 -3.99 -4.02
C LEU A 190 -6.37 -4.17 -3.18
N ASP A 191 -6.11 -3.25 -2.24
CA ASP A 191 -4.95 -3.29 -1.37
C ASP A 191 -4.93 -4.53 -0.48
N LEU A 192 -6.09 -5.03 -0.05
CA LEU A 192 -6.22 -6.27 0.73
C LEU A 192 -5.92 -7.53 -0.09
N LYS A 193 -6.13 -7.48 -1.41
CA LYS A 193 -5.99 -8.62 -2.32
C LYS A 193 -4.87 -8.45 -3.35
N ILE A 194 -3.98 -7.48 -3.16
CA ILE A 194 -2.93 -7.11 -4.12
C ILE A 194 -1.98 -8.27 -4.45
N ASN A 195 -1.79 -9.18 -3.49
CA ASN A 195 -0.86 -10.31 -3.57
C ASN A 195 -1.56 -11.67 -3.79
N ILE A 196 -2.85 -11.67 -4.11
CA ILE A 196 -3.67 -12.89 -4.21
C ILE A 196 -3.16 -13.92 -5.21
N LEU A 197 -2.49 -13.47 -6.28
CA LEU A 197 -1.95 -14.34 -7.33
C LEU A 197 -0.48 -14.72 -7.08
N ILE A 198 0.16 -14.21 -6.03
CA ILE A 198 1.51 -14.63 -5.63
C ILE A 198 1.46 -16.11 -5.21
N PRO A 199 2.46 -16.93 -5.62
CA PRO A 199 2.58 -18.30 -5.11
C PRO A 199 2.53 -18.35 -3.58
N PHE A 200 1.78 -19.30 -3.02
CA PHE A 200 1.57 -19.44 -1.58
C PHE A 200 2.88 -19.41 -0.77
N LYS A 201 3.96 -20.03 -1.29
CA LYS A 201 5.30 -20.05 -0.68
C LYS A 201 5.83 -18.63 -0.36
N TYR A 202 5.46 -17.61 -1.13
CA TYR A 202 5.96 -16.23 -0.97
C TYR A 202 4.90 -15.27 -0.42
N ARG A 203 3.62 -15.63 -0.47
CA ARG A 203 2.49 -14.71 -0.22
C ARG A 203 2.59 -14.02 1.14
N VAL A 204 2.90 -14.77 2.21
CA VAL A 204 3.03 -14.23 3.57
C VAL A 204 4.07 -13.11 3.64
N GLU A 205 5.24 -13.30 3.01
CA GLU A 205 6.31 -12.30 3.02
C GLU A 205 5.91 -11.03 2.26
N PHE A 206 5.20 -11.19 1.14
CA PHE A 206 4.69 -10.07 0.36
C PHE A 206 3.55 -9.33 1.07
N ASP A 207 2.65 -10.04 1.76
CA ASP A 207 1.57 -9.44 2.55
C ASP A 207 2.12 -8.64 3.74
N ASN A 208 3.14 -9.20 4.41
CA ASN A 208 3.81 -8.54 5.52
C ASN A 208 4.52 -7.26 5.06
N VAL A 209 5.36 -7.33 4.01
CA VAL A 209 6.07 -6.13 3.53
C VAL A 209 5.11 -5.12 2.91
N TRP A 210 4.03 -5.58 2.27
CA TRP A 210 3.00 -4.70 1.73
C TRP A 210 2.34 -3.88 2.84
N SER A 211 1.77 -4.56 3.83
CA SER A 211 0.99 -3.93 4.90
C SER A 211 1.85 -3.13 5.88
N ALA A 212 3.04 -3.63 6.23
CA ALA A 212 3.88 -3.02 7.27
C ALA A 212 4.83 -1.94 6.73
N TYR A 213 5.21 -2.01 5.45
CA TYR A 213 6.25 -1.14 4.90
C TYR A 213 5.80 -0.38 3.64
N ILE A 214 5.43 -1.06 2.54
CA ILE A 214 5.16 -0.39 1.27
C ILE A 214 3.91 0.50 1.33
N LYS A 215 2.78 -0.04 1.80
CA LYS A 215 1.53 0.71 1.96
C LYS A 215 1.70 1.88 2.92
N VAL A 216 2.43 1.66 4.03
CA VAL A 216 2.75 2.71 5.02
C VAL A 216 3.57 3.84 4.39
N LEU A 217 4.63 3.52 3.64
CA LEU A 217 5.42 4.53 2.94
C LEU A 217 4.59 5.31 1.92
N GLU A 218 3.70 4.66 1.19
CA GLU A 218 2.85 5.33 0.20
C GLU A 218 1.81 6.25 0.87
N GLN A 219 1.05 5.71 1.84
CA GLN A 219 -0.12 6.38 2.43
C GLN A 219 0.25 7.34 3.56
N ARG A 220 1.24 7.02 4.39
CA ARG A 220 1.61 7.83 5.57
C ARG A 220 2.79 8.74 5.32
N VAL A 221 3.69 8.43 4.38
CA VAL A 221 4.88 9.25 4.15
C VAL A 221 4.79 10.05 2.85
N LEU A 222 4.51 9.39 1.72
CA LEU A 222 4.54 10.06 0.42
C LEU A 222 3.33 10.95 0.17
N THR A 223 2.13 10.40 0.37
CA THR A 223 0.85 11.07 0.04
C THR A 223 0.66 12.35 0.86
N PRO A 224 0.71 12.32 2.21
CA PRO A 224 0.63 13.54 3.02
C PRO A 224 1.94 14.31 3.06
N SER A 225 3.04 13.77 2.52
CA SER A 225 4.38 14.35 2.65
C SER A 225 4.86 14.49 4.11
N ASP A 226 4.52 13.52 4.95
CA ASP A 226 4.76 13.54 6.39
C ASP A 226 6.17 13.00 6.73
N LYS A 227 7.09 13.94 6.97
CA LYS A 227 8.47 13.64 7.35
C LYS A 227 8.53 13.14 8.79
N GLU A 228 7.73 13.73 9.66
CA GLU A 228 7.65 13.47 11.09
C GLU A 228 7.24 12.03 11.35
N TYR A 229 6.27 11.50 10.61
CA TYR A 229 5.88 10.10 10.66
C TYR A 229 7.04 9.17 10.33
N LEU A 230 7.77 9.45 9.23
CA LEU A 230 8.93 8.65 8.82
C LEU A 230 10.01 8.62 9.91
N LEU A 231 10.29 9.76 10.54
CA LEU A 231 11.29 9.85 11.60
C LEU A 231 10.83 9.13 12.88
N ALA A 232 9.56 9.27 13.25
CA ALA A 232 9.00 8.66 14.45
C ALA A 232 8.90 7.12 14.36
N HIS A 233 8.77 6.56 13.15
CA HIS A 233 8.60 5.13 12.90
C HIS A 233 9.79 4.46 12.20
N LEU A 234 10.95 5.14 12.14
CA LEU A 234 12.13 4.71 11.41
C LEU A 234 12.58 3.29 11.78
N GLU A 235 12.60 2.99 13.07
CA GLU A 235 13.03 1.68 13.60
C GLU A 235 12.12 0.56 13.11
N ARG A 236 10.80 0.73 13.24
CA ARG A 236 9.81 -0.24 12.76
C ARG A 236 9.93 -0.47 11.26
N LEU A 237 9.95 0.61 10.47
CA LEU A 237 10.11 0.53 9.01
C LEU A 237 11.40 -0.21 8.62
N ASN A 238 12.49 0.02 9.36
CA ASN A 238 13.75 -0.66 9.13
C ASN A 238 13.69 -2.15 9.47
N ILE A 239 12.99 -2.55 10.53
CA ILE A 239 12.81 -3.96 10.91
C ILE A 239 11.98 -4.68 9.85
N ASP A 240 10.84 -4.10 9.45
CA ASP A 240 9.92 -4.70 8.49
C ASP A 240 10.62 -4.90 7.14
N TRP A 241 11.35 -3.89 6.66
CA TRP A 241 12.12 -3.98 5.43
C TRP A 241 13.27 -4.98 5.50
N ASN A 242 14.08 -4.95 6.55
CA ASN A 242 15.23 -5.86 6.68
C ASN A 242 14.81 -7.31 6.85
N SER A 243 13.67 -7.55 7.51
CA SER A 243 13.11 -8.90 7.64
C SER A 243 12.72 -9.45 6.27
N PHE A 244 11.98 -8.67 5.48
CA PHE A 244 11.63 -9.04 4.11
C PHE A 244 12.90 -9.27 3.24
N HIS A 245 13.86 -8.33 3.27
CA HIS A 245 15.10 -8.44 2.50
C HIS A 245 15.90 -9.70 2.86
N LYS A 246 16.05 -10.00 4.17
CA LYS A 246 16.70 -11.22 4.66
C LYS A 246 15.99 -12.46 4.15
N ASN A 247 14.66 -12.50 4.25
CA ASN A 247 13.88 -13.65 3.81
C ASN A 247 14.02 -13.86 2.29
N MET A 248 13.96 -12.80 1.49
CA MET A 248 14.12 -12.88 0.03
C MET A 248 15.54 -13.24 -0.44
N THR A 249 16.59 -12.98 0.36
CA THR A 249 18.00 -13.19 -0.03
C THR A 249 18.65 -14.42 0.58
N LYS A 250 18.28 -14.77 1.81
CA LYS A 250 18.89 -15.84 2.62
C LYS A 250 17.90 -16.89 3.10
N GLY A 251 16.60 -16.71 2.84
CA GLY A 251 15.60 -17.72 3.16
C GLY A 251 15.67 -18.93 2.22
N ASN A 252 15.06 -20.05 2.62
CA ASN A 252 14.93 -21.27 1.80
C ASN A 252 13.87 -21.12 0.67
N TYR A 253 13.83 -19.94 0.09
CA TYR A 253 12.96 -19.58 -1.00
C TYR A 253 13.76 -19.71 -2.29
N ASP A 254 13.40 -20.65 -3.17
CA ASP A 254 14.01 -20.84 -4.50
C ASP A 254 13.62 -19.68 -5.43
N ILE A 255 14.05 -18.47 -5.07
CA ILE A 255 13.76 -17.24 -5.80
C ILE A 255 14.84 -17.11 -6.88
N PRO A 256 14.46 -17.00 -8.16
CA PRO A 256 15.41 -16.73 -9.23
C PRO A 256 16.31 -15.53 -8.90
N LEU A 257 17.63 -15.70 -9.05
CA LEU A 257 18.65 -14.66 -8.78
C LEU A 257 18.33 -13.26 -9.37
N PRO A 258 17.75 -13.14 -10.58
CA PRO A 258 17.37 -11.82 -11.12
C PRO A 258 16.33 -11.06 -10.28
N LYS A 259 15.52 -11.78 -9.50
CA LYS A 259 14.50 -11.18 -8.61
C LYS A 259 15.14 -10.68 -7.32
N VAL A 260 16.13 -11.40 -6.79
CA VAL A 260 16.94 -11.01 -5.61
C VAL A 260 17.70 -9.70 -5.87
N LYS A 261 18.18 -9.49 -7.11
CA LYS A 261 18.91 -8.26 -7.49
C LYS A 261 18.07 -7.00 -7.29
N VAL A 262 16.77 -7.02 -7.57
CA VAL A 262 15.89 -5.84 -7.41
C VAL A 262 15.66 -5.54 -5.93
N THR A 263 15.46 -6.57 -5.10
CA THR A 263 15.35 -6.42 -3.64
C THR A 263 16.62 -5.80 -3.05
N ASN A 264 17.81 -6.14 -3.56
CA ASN A 264 19.06 -5.50 -3.14
C ASN A 264 19.14 -4.02 -3.53
N ILE A 265 18.62 -3.64 -4.70
CA ILE A 265 18.55 -2.23 -5.11
C ILE A 265 17.67 -1.45 -4.12
N MET A 266 16.48 -1.95 -3.82
CA MET A 266 15.57 -1.33 -2.84
C MET A 266 16.24 -1.18 -1.47
N HIS A 267 17.02 -2.19 -1.04
CA HIS A 267 17.73 -2.15 0.24
C HIS A 267 18.82 -1.08 0.26
N ASN A 268 19.58 -0.92 -0.83
CA ASN A 268 20.57 0.14 -0.96
C ASN A 268 19.94 1.54 -0.94
N ARG A 269 18.75 1.71 -1.54
CA ARG A 269 17.99 2.97 -1.47
C ARG A 269 17.53 3.27 -0.06
N TRP A 270 16.97 2.28 0.64
CA TRP A 270 16.59 2.44 2.04
C TRP A 270 17.79 2.83 2.91
N ASN A 271 18.94 2.14 2.74
CA ASN A 271 20.17 2.50 3.44
C ASN A 271 20.65 3.93 3.11
N SER A 272 20.40 4.41 1.89
CA SER A 272 20.71 5.80 1.52
C SER A 272 19.81 6.80 2.27
N ILE A 273 18.52 6.47 2.46
CA ILE A 273 17.60 7.25 3.30
C ILE A 273 18.07 7.23 4.75
N LEU A 274 18.43 6.06 5.29
CA LEU A 274 18.94 5.94 6.66
C LEU A 274 20.20 6.79 6.87
N LYS A 275 21.15 6.78 5.92
CA LYS A 275 22.34 7.64 5.98
C LYS A 275 22.02 9.13 6.00
N LEU A 276 20.93 9.55 5.34
CA LEU A 276 20.49 10.94 5.38
C LEU A 276 19.90 11.31 6.73
N ILE A 277 19.18 10.39 7.38
CA ILE A 277 18.50 10.61 8.65
C ILE A 277 19.45 10.49 9.84
N LEU A 278 20.37 9.53 9.79
CA LEU A 278 21.32 9.18 10.86
C LEU A 278 22.67 9.87 10.69
N ARG A 279 22.72 10.88 9.82
CA ARG A 279 23.95 11.61 9.53
C ARG A 279 24.45 12.28 10.82
N ARG A 280 25.58 11.78 11.31
CA ARG A 280 26.42 12.47 12.30
C ARG A 280 27.26 13.52 11.60
#